data_AF-A0A0F7KZH2-F1
#
_entry.id   AF-A0A0F7KZH2-F1
#
_cell.length_a   1.000
_cell.length_b   1.000
_cell.length_c   1.000
_cell.angle_alpha   90.00
_cell.angle_beta   90.00
_cell.angle_gamma   90.00
#
_symmetry.space_group_name_H-M   'P 1'
#
loop_
_entity.id
_entity.type
_entity.pdbx_description
1 polymer ?
#
loop_
_entity_poly.entity_id
_entity_poly.type
_entity_poly.pdbx_seq_one_letter_code
_entity_poly.pdbx_strand_id
1 'polypeptide(L)'
;MLKKALATALLLGAATPALAQGAPPSPYAPLQDRPECTKAQLQAASAAYVKAQEAGDLSGLTLDPKAHFLENMETVDQAEGLWNTALPVAHAMSFHDDRRCKTFTEIIVTEGGKPYVIGTRLYLHQGKVIRVDSIVTEEGDWLFNANAFLKYTKQENWEPLSKYQRTDPAEMIRGANAYLDGFADKFTDIPWGTPCARLEGGAYTNRDGDPEASCEIGMPPGVLYIVNRDYLIDEEMGVINVFCRFGGSDGGPDSHTFRYVDGKFRQIHTLTAIPGPQADDNGAMAGGAPDPNAT
;
A
#
# COMPACT_ATOMS: atom_id res chain seq x y z
N MET A 1 33.24 37.79 69.89
CA MET A 1 32.95 37.38 68.50
C MET A 1 32.04 36.17 68.54
N LEU A 2 30.75 36.38 68.31
CA LEU A 2 29.69 35.37 68.38
C LEU A 2 29.60 34.64 67.03
N LYS A 3 29.71 33.30 66.99
CA LYS A 3 29.32 32.51 65.81
C LYS A 3 28.18 31.59 66.19
N LYS A 4 26.98 31.93 65.69
CA LYS A 4 25.78 31.09 65.68
C LYS A 4 25.98 29.98 64.64
N ALA A 5 25.75 28.73 65.03
CA ALA A 5 25.60 27.61 64.09
C ALA A 5 24.10 27.40 63.83
N LEU A 6 23.68 27.55 62.57
CA LEU A 6 22.36 27.15 62.09
C LEU A 6 22.44 25.68 61.69
N ALA A 7 21.58 24.84 62.27
CA ALA A 7 21.38 23.47 61.82
C ALA A 7 20.27 23.45 60.76
N THR A 8 20.62 23.07 59.53
CA THR A 8 19.65 22.87 58.44
C THR A 8 19.23 21.40 58.43
N ALA A 9 17.97 21.12 58.78
CA ALA A 9 17.39 19.79 58.67
C ALA A 9 16.99 19.52 57.21
N LEU A 10 17.64 18.56 56.55
CA LEU A 10 17.20 18.03 55.27
C LEU A 10 16.02 17.06 55.49
N LEU A 11 14.83 17.46 55.06
CA LEU A 11 13.70 16.56 54.85
C LEU A 11 13.90 15.82 53.52
N LEU A 12 14.33 14.56 53.59
CA LEU A 12 14.33 13.63 52.46
C LEU A 12 12.89 13.15 52.24
N GLY A 13 12.16 13.82 51.35
CA GLY A 13 10.89 13.32 50.82
C GLY A 13 11.16 12.14 49.88
N ALA A 14 10.71 10.94 50.26
CA ALA A 14 10.73 9.78 49.39
C ALA A 14 9.70 9.98 48.25
N ALA A 15 10.15 10.45 47.10
CA ALA A 15 9.37 10.37 45.87
C ALA A 15 9.29 8.89 45.46
N THR A 16 8.14 8.26 45.67
CA THR A 16 7.85 6.96 45.09
C THR A 16 7.75 7.12 43.58
N PRO A 17 8.51 6.35 42.77
CA PRO A 17 8.36 6.40 41.33
C PRO A 17 6.95 5.92 41.00
N ALA A 18 6.18 6.77 40.32
CA ALA A 18 4.93 6.37 39.70
C ALA A 18 5.26 5.28 38.68
N LEU A 19 4.96 4.03 39.02
CA LEU A 19 4.96 2.93 38.07
C LEU A 19 3.99 3.32 36.95
N ALA A 20 4.52 3.49 35.74
CA ALA A 20 3.72 3.71 34.54
C ALA A 20 2.67 2.59 34.47
N GLN A 21 1.41 2.92 34.71
CA GLN A 21 0.31 2.03 34.43
C GLN A 21 0.35 1.79 32.91
N GLY A 22 0.72 0.58 32.51
CA GLY A 22 0.80 0.21 31.10
C GLY A 22 -0.53 0.52 30.40
N ALA A 23 -0.45 0.99 29.16
CA ALA A 23 -1.63 1.21 28.33
C ALA A 23 -2.51 -0.07 28.33
N PRO A 24 -3.85 0.08 28.32
CA PRO A 24 -4.73 -1.07 28.24
C PRO A 24 -4.36 -1.96 27.04
N PRO A 25 -4.45 -3.30 27.20
CA PRO A 25 -4.09 -4.22 26.13
C PRO A 25 -4.94 -3.94 24.88
N SER A 26 -4.30 -3.91 23.72
CA SER A 26 -4.97 -3.72 22.43
C SER A 26 -6.11 -4.75 22.26
N PRO A 27 -7.27 -4.35 21.72
CA PRO A 27 -8.33 -5.30 21.38
C PRO A 27 -7.92 -6.23 20.23
N TYR A 28 -6.92 -5.83 19.42
CA TYR A 28 -6.49 -6.54 18.23
C TYR A 28 -5.27 -7.44 18.46
N ALA A 29 -5.12 -8.45 17.62
CA ALA A 29 -3.91 -9.25 17.54
C ALA A 29 -2.70 -8.34 17.26
N PRO A 30 -1.60 -8.45 18.04
CA PRO A 30 -0.45 -7.59 17.85
C PRO A 30 0.24 -7.91 16.52
N LEU A 31 0.71 -6.86 15.82
CA LEU A 31 1.67 -7.05 14.74
C LEU A 31 2.97 -7.58 15.35
N GLN A 32 3.53 -8.62 14.73
CA GLN A 32 4.73 -9.28 15.24
C GLN A 32 5.97 -8.61 14.67
N ASP A 33 6.98 -8.35 15.52
CA ASP A 33 8.30 -7.89 15.06
C ASP A 33 8.99 -8.95 14.17
N ARG A 34 8.70 -10.22 14.41
CA ARG A 34 9.20 -11.38 13.66
C ARG A 34 8.04 -12.34 13.39
N PRO A 35 7.21 -12.05 12.37
CA PRO A 35 6.10 -12.93 12.05
C PRO A 35 6.60 -14.25 11.46
N GLU A 36 5.75 -15.27 11.48
CA GLU A 36 6.09 -16.63 11.04
C GLU A 36 5.08 -17.06 9.98
N CYS A 37 5.58 -17.39 8.79
CA CYS A 37 4.82 -17.86 7.65
C CYS A 37 5.75 -18.53 6.63
N THR A 38 5.16 -19.10 5.59
CA THR A 38 5.84 -19.59 4.40
C THR A 38 5.20 -18.97 3.16
N LYS A 39 5.95 -18.86 2.06
CA LYS A 39 5.40 -18.39 0.78
C LYS A 39 4.16 -19.18 0.33
N ALA A 40 4.14 -20.49 0.54
CA ALA A 40 2.98 -21.33 0.23
C ALA A 40 1.74 -20.97 1.06
N GLN A 41 1.91 -20.64 2.35
CA GLN A 41 0.80 -20.15 3.19
C GLN A 41 0.29 -18.79 2.71
N LEU A 42 1.18 -17.89 2.30
CA LEU A 42 0.81 -16.58 1.75
C LEU A 42 0.03 -16.72 0.44
N GLN A 43 0.48 -17.60 -0.46
CA GLN A 43 -0.21 -17.90 -1.72
C GLN A 43 -1.59 -18.52 -1.48
N ALA A 44 -1.70 -19.46 -0.53
CA ALA A 44 -2.98 -20.06 -0.16
C ALA A 44 -3.94 -19.01 0.44
N ALA A 45 -3.44 -18.10 1.29
CA ALA A 45 -4.24 -17.05 1.90
C ALA A 45 -4.73 -16.02 0.87
N SER A 46 -3.88 -15.57 -0.05
CA SER A 46 -4.30 -14.61 -1.09
C SER A 46 -5.31 -15.25 -2.05
N ALA A 47 -5.11 -16.51 -2.45
CA ALA A 47 -6.08 -17.24 -3.28
C ALA A 47 -7.42 -17.47 -2.56
N ALA A 48 -7.40 -17.73 -1.25
CA ALA A 48 -8.61 -17.83 -0.44
C ALA A 48 -9.31 -16.46 -0.31
N TYR A 49 -8.55 -15.36 -0.20
CA TYR A 49 -9.13 -14.02 -0.14
C TYR A 49 -9.79 -13.59 -1.44
N VAL A 50 -9.20 -13.89 -2.61
CA VAL A 50 -9.87 -13.61 -3.90
C VAL A 50 -11.22 -14.31 -3.98
N LYS A 51 -11.28 -15.60 -3.62
CA LYS A 51 -12.55 -16.35 -3.55
C LYS A 51 -13.53 -15.77 -2.53
N ALA A 52 -13.01 -15.30 -1.40
CA ALA A 52 -13.83 -14.66 -0.38
C ALA A 52 -14.45 -13.35 -0.90
N GLN A 53 -13.69 -12.51 -1.62
CA GLN A 53 -14.20 -11.29 -2.23
C GLN A 53 -15.22 -11.58 -3.34
N GLU A 54 -14.99 -12.61 -4.15
CA GLU A 54 -15.98 -13.07 -5.16
C GLU A 54 -17.30 -13.49 -4.51
N ALA A 55 -17.24 -14.14 -3.35
CA ALA A 55 -18.41 -14.63 -2.61
C ALA A 55 -19.04 -13.60 -1.66
N GLY A 56 -18.31 -12.54 -1.30
CA GLY A 56 -18.68 -11.65 -0.20
C GLY A 56 -18.63 -12.35 1.16
N ASP A 57 -17.71 -13.29 1.35
CA ASP A 57 -17.62 -14.12 2.57
C ASP A 57 -16.18 -14.51 2.92
N LEU A 58 -15.68 -14.01 4.05
CA LEU A 58 -14.36 -14.32 4.59
C LEU A 58 -14.26 -15.67 5.32
N SER A 59 -15.34 -16.46 5.42
CA SER A 59 -15.36 -17.73 6.17
C SER A 59 -14.32 -18.76 5.70
N GLY A 60 -13.84 -18.64 4.45
CA GLY A 60 -12.75 -19.45 3.90
C GLY A 60 -11.35 -19.08 4.40
N LEU A 61 -11.19 -17.94 5.07
CA LEU A 61 -9.91 -17.52 5.66
C LEU A 61 -9.76 -18.02 7.09
N THR A 62 -8.55 -18.45 7.43
CA THR A 62 -8.18 -18.74 8.82
C THR A 62 -7.84 -17.43 9.53
N LEU A 63 -8.86 -16.75 10.05
CA LEU A 63 -8.71 -15.49 10.79
C LEU A 63 -8.28 -15.75 12.24
N ASP A 64 -7.44 -14.87 12.78
CA ASP A 64 -7.25 -14.80 14.23
C ASP A 64 -8.54 -14.27 14.89
N PRO A 65 -8.95 -14.77 16.08
CA PRO A 65 -10.13 -14.26 16.78
C PRO A 65 -10.09 -12.76 17.10
N LYS A 66 -8.90 -12.14 17.09
CA LYS A 66 -8.69 -10.70 17.27
C LYS A 66 -8.14 -10.04 16.00
N ALA A 67 -8.42 -10.59 14.82
CA ALA A 67 -7.97 -9.99 13.57
C ALA A 67 -8.43 -8.52 13.47
N HIS A 68 -7.52 -7.65 13.04
CA HIS A 68 -7.80 -6.23 12.84
C HIS A 68 -8.26 -5.99 11.40
N PHE A 69 -9.35 -5.24 11.23
CA PHE A 69 -9.90 -4.92 9.91
C PHE A 69 -9.77 -3.43 9.67
N LEU A 70 -9.23 -3.08 8.49
CA LEU A 70 -9.15 -1.72 8.02
C LEU A 70 -9.65 -1.63 6.58
N GLU A 71 -10.35 -0.54 6.29
CA GLU A 71 -10.71 -0.12 4.95
C GLU A 71 -10.37 1.36 4.81
N ASN A 72 -9.64 1.70 3.76
CA ASN A 72 -9.18 3.06 3.50
C ASN A 72 -8.47 3.68 4.72
N MET A 73 -7.59 2.89 5.35
CA MET A 73 -6.80 3.23 6.54
C MET A 73 -7.59 3.59 7.80
N GLU A 74 -8.89 3.35 7.81
CA GLU A 74 -9.76 3.49 8.97
C GLU A 74 -10.08 2.11 9.53
N THR A 75 -10.17 2.02 10.86
CA THR A 75 -10.60 0.77 11.51
C THR A 75 -12.10 0.59 11.32
N VAL A 76 -12.50 -0.59 10.86
CA VAL A 76 -13.90 -0.95 10.63
C VAL A 76 -14.21 -2.28 11.30
N ASP A 77 -15.50 -2.53 11.58
CA ASP A 77 -15.92 -3.85 12.03
C ASP A 77 -15.79 -4.87 10.88
N GLN A 78 -15.51 -6.14 11.21
CA GLN A 78 -15.38 -7.21 10.20
C GLN A 78 -16.60 -7.27 9.27
N ALA A 79 -17.80 -6.99 9.76
CA ALA A 79 -19.04 -7.08 9.00
C ALA A 79 -19.31 -5.86 8.08
N GLU A 80 -18.53 -4.78 8.22
CA GLU A 80 -18.78 -3.51 7.51
C GLU A 80 -17.91 -3.34 6.26
N GLY A 81 -16.77 -4.04 6.17
CA GLY A 81 -15.88 -3.90 5.01
C GLY A 81 -16.44 -4.51 3.72
N LEU A 82 -15.96 -4.01 2.59
CA LEU A 82 -16.39 -4.37 1.24
C LEU A 82 -16.18 -5.87 0.91
N TRP A 83 -15.31 -6.55 1.66
CA TRP A 83 -15.14 -8.02 1.57
C TRP A 83 -16.40 -8.83 1.92
N ASN A 84 -17.44 -8.22 2.51
CA ASN A 84 -18.75 -8.84 2.71
C ASN A 84 -19.73 -8.63 1.53
N THR A 85 -19.26 -8.00 0.45
CA THR A 85 -20.05 -7.80 -0.78
C THR A 85 -19.48 -8.69 -1.87
N ALA A 86 -20.33 -9.55 -2.46
CA ALA A 86 -19.92 -10.38 -3.59
C ALA A 86 -19.63 -9.50 -4.82
N LEU A 87 -18.41 -9.59 -5.35
CA LEU A 87 -17.99 -8.80 -6.51
C LEU A 87 -17.59 -9.70 -7.69
N PRO A 88 -17.99 -9.38 -8.93
CA PRO A 88 -17.52 -10.09 -10.11
C PRO A 88 -16.08 -9.67 -10.45
N VAL A 89 -15.11 -10.38 -9.86
CA VAL A 89 -13.68 -10.12 -10.07
C VAL A 89 -13.30 -10.36 -11.53
N ALA A 90 -12.94 -9.29 -12.23
CA ALA A 90 -12.52 -9.35 -13.64
C ALA A 90 -11.03 -9.70 -13.80
N HIS A 91 -10.23 -9.35 -12.79
CA HIS A 91 -8.82 -9.69 -12.69
C HIS A 91 -8.35 -9.61 -11.23
N ALA A 92 -7.40 -10.47 -10.86
CA ALA A 92 -6.71 -10.40 -9.58
C ALA A 92 -5.24 -10.78 -9.75
N MET A 93 -4.36 -10.05 -9.07
CA MET A 93 -2.92 -10.31 -9.01
C MET A 93 -2.45 -10.22 -7.56
N SER A 94 -1.57 -11.13 -7.12
CA SER A 94 -1.08 -11.16 -5.74
C SER A 94 0.44 -11.22 -5.67
N PHE A 95 1.01 -10.58 -4.65
CA PHE A 95 2.43 -10.63 -4.29
C PHE A 95 2.62 -11.05 -2.83
N HIS A 96 3.75 -11.71 -2.53
CA HIS A 96 3.95 -12.42 -1.26
C HIS A 96 5.32 -12.09 -0.66
N ASP A 97 5.32 -11.49 0.54
CA ASP A 97 6.52 -11.22 1.34
C ASP A 97 6.59 -12.19 2.51
N ASP A 98 7.39 -13.24 2.36
CA ASP A 98 7.58 -14.29 3.36
C ASP A 98 8.54 -13.90 4.49
N ARG A 99 9.14 -12.70 4.43
CA ARG A 99 9.97 -12.15 5.51
C ARG A 99 9.15 -11.33 6.49
N ARG A 100 8.17 -10.58 5.98
CA ARG A 100 7.24 -9.75 6.77
C ARG A 100 5.88 -10.40 6.96
N CYS A 101 5.67 -11.57 6.34
CA CYS A 101 4.41 -12.32 6.35
C CYS A 101 3.21 -11.48 5.95
N LYS A 102 3.34 -10.84 4.80
CA LYS A 102 2.28 -10.04 4.20
C LYS A 102 1.97 -10.53 2.79
N THR A 103 0.72 -10.36 2.40
CA THR A 103 0.30 -10.44 1.00
C THR A 103 -0.16 -9.06 0.56
N PHE A 104 -0.11 -8.78 -0.74
CA PHE A 104 -0.88 -7.72 -1.39
C PHE A 104 -1.63 -8.37 -2.54
N THR A 105 -2.92 -8.09 -2.66
CA THR A 105 -3.76 -8.54 -3.76
C THR A 105 -4.45 -7.34 -4.38
N GLU A 106 -4.20 -7.11 -5.66
CA GLU A 106 -4.89 -6.10 -6.47
C GLU A 106 -6.05 -6.79 -7.20
N ILE A 107 -7.28 -6.33 -6.96
CA ILE A 107 -8.53 -6.84 -7.53
C ILE A 107 -9.14 -5.74 -8.39
N ILE A 108 -9.57 -6.10 -9.59
CA ILE A 108 -10.24 -5.19 -10.52
C ILE A 108 -11.65 -5.70 -10.78
N VAL A 109 -12.63 -4.83 -10.59
CA VAL A 109 -14.06 -5.10 -10.79
C VAL A 109 -14.60 -4.09 -11.79
N THR A 110 -15.07 -4.57 -12.94
CA THR A 110 -15.61 -3.73 -14.04
C THR A 110 -17.11 -3.94 -14.27
N GLU A 111 -17.70 -4.94 -13.63
CA GLU A 111 -19.11 -5.31 -13.75
C GLU A 111 -19.78 -5.36 -12.37
N GLY A 112 -21.08 -5.67 -12.30
CA GLY A 112 -21.78 -5.77 -11.00
C GLY A 112 -22.36 -4.45 -10.47
N GLY A 113 -22.45 -3.43 -11.33
CA GLY A 113 -23.15 -2.17 -11.06
C GLY A 113 -22.24 -1.06 -10.53
N LYS A 114 -21.29 -1.38 -9.63
CA LYS A 114 -20.29 -0.43 -9.14
C LYS A 114 -18.88 -0.96 -9.39
N PRO A 115 -18.06 -0.28 -10.22
CA PRO A 115 -16.69 -0.68 -10.49
C PRO A 115 -15.77 -0.34 -9.32
N TYR A 116 -14.72 -1.14 -9.14
CA TYR A 116 -13.72 -0.96 -8.10
C TYR A 116 -12.33 -1.35 -8.59
N VAL A 117 -11.31 -0.70 -8.03
CA VAL A 117 -9.95 -1.25 -7.98
C VAL A 117 -9.56 -1.32 -6.51
N ILE A 118 -9.22 -2.51 -6.03
CA ILE A 118 -9.04 -2.78 -4.60
C ILE A 118 -7.65 -3.34 -4.39
N GLY A 119 -6.89 -2.73 -3.50
CA GLY A 119 -5.63 -3.26 -3.02
C GLY A 119 -5.79 -3.76 -1.59
N THR A 120 -5.65 -5.07 -1.37
CA THR A 120 -5.81 -5.65 -0.02
C THR A 120 -4.54 -6.33 0.46
N ARG A 121 -4.16 -6.03 1.70
CA ARG A 121 -3.11 -6.73 2.43
C ARG A 121 -3.66 -7.67 3.48
N LEU A 122 -3.15 -8.89 3.49
CA LEU A 122 -3.29 -9.82 4.61
C LEU A 122 -1.98 -9.88 5.37
N TYR A 123 -2.02 -9.71 6.69
CA TYR A 123 -0.89 -9.92 7.58
C TYR A 123 -1.08 -11.27 8.25
N LEU A 124 -0.05 -12.10 8.23
CA LEU A 124 -0.11 -13.47 8.75
C LEU A 124 0.87 -13.69 9.88
N HIS A 125 0.46 -14.53 10.82
CA HIS A 125 1.33 -15.11 11.84
C HIS A 125 0.83 -16.50 12.21
N GLN A 126 1.74 -17.49 12.21
CA GLN A 126 1.44 -18.87 12.60
C GLN A 126 0.25 -19.47 11.84
N GLY A 127 0.16 -19.19 10.54
CA GLY A 127 -0.90 -19.69 9.67
C GLY A 127 -2.26 -19.01 9.82
N LYS A 128 -2.36 -17.96 10.63
CA LYS A 128 -3.59 -17.15 10.78
C LYS A 128 -3.42 -15.77 10.18
N VAL A 129 -4.49 -15.23 9.62
CA VAL A 129 -4.59 -13.83 9.21
C VAL A 129 -4.90 -12.98 10.46
N ILE A 130 -3.97 -12.12 10.85
CA ILE A 130 -4.08 -11.24 12.02
C ILE A 130 -4.56 -9.83 11.66
N ARG A 131 -4.50 -9.45 10.39
CA ARG A 131 -5.04 -8.18 9.88
C ARG A 131 -5.44 -8.31 8.42
N VAL A 132 -6.59 -7.70 8.08
CA VAL A 132 -7.05 -7.45 6.71
C VAL A 132 -7.09 -5.93 6.53
N ASP A 133 -6.42 -5.42 5.51
CA ASP A 133 -6.29 -3.97 5.27
C ASP A 133 -6.47 -3.68 3.80
N SER A 134 -7.56 -3.01 3.44
CA SER A 134 -7.91 -2.71 2.04
C SER A 134 -7.86 -1.22 1.77
N ILE A 135 -7.30 -0.85 0.62
CA ILE A 135 -7.58 0.42 -0.04
C ILE A 135 -8.56 0.13 -1.17
N VAL A 136 -9.73 0.74 -1.08
CA VAL A 136 -10.84 0.60 -2.03
C VAL A 136 -10.93 1.91 -2.80
N THR A 137 -10.75 1.86 -4.11
CA THR A 137 -11.00 3.00 -4.99
C THR A 137 -12.22 2.76 -5.88
N GLU A 138 -12.94 3.84 -6.15
CA GLU A 138 -14.18 3.84 -6.92
C GLU A 138 -14.36 5.15 -7.72
N GLU A 139 -15.45 5.27 -8.47
CA GLU A 139 -15.76 6.49 -9.23
C GLU A 139 -15.76 7.73 -8.32
N GLY A 140 -15.04 8.78 -8.74
CA GLY A 140 -14.82 9.99 -7.97
C GLY A 140 -13.43 10.05 -7.31
N ASP A 141 -12.76 8.89 -7.15
CA ASP A 141 -11.39 8.85 -6.66
C ASP A 141 -10.36 9.25 -7.72
N TRP A 142 -9.15 9.55 -7.26
CA TRP A 142 -8.04 10.03 -8.06
C TRP A 142 -7.80 9.19 -9.32
N LEU A 143 -8.02 9.83 -10.48
CA LEU A 143 -7.79 9.28 -11.82
C LEU A 143 -8.53 7.98 -12.11
N PHE A 144 -9.61 7.70 -11.37
CA PHE A 144 -10.28 6.42 -11.40
C PHE A 144 -10.90 6.10 -12.77
N ASN A 145 -10.60 4.91 -13.29
CA ASN A 145 -11.35 4.22 -14.34
C ASN A 145 -10.97 2.72 -14.33
N ALA A 146 -11.85 1.86 -13.80
CA ALA A 146 -11.57 0.42 -13.69
C ALA A 146 -11.40 -0.29 -15.05
N ASN A 147 -12.08 0.16 -16.11
CA ASN A 147 -11.96 -0.44 -17.44
C ASN A 147 -10.56 -0.16 -18.03
N ALA A 148 -10.11 1.09 -17.93
CA ALA A 148 -8.76 1.48 -18.34
C ALA A 148 -7.70 0.77 -17.48
N PHE A 149 -7.91 0.70 -16.16
CA PHE A 149 -7.02 -0.02 -15.24
C PHE A 149 -6.88 -1.50 -15.64
N LEU A 150 -8.00 -2.18 -15.90
CA LEU A 150 -8.01 -3.56 -16.41
C LEU A 150 -7.28 -3.70 -17.75
N LYS A 151 -7.56 -2.80 -18.68
CA LYS A 151 -6.98 -2.80 -20.03
C LYS A 151 -5.46 -2.73 -19.98
N TYR A 152 -4.88 -1.84 -19.17
CA TYR A 152 -3.44 -1.65 -19.11
C TYR A 152 -2.74 -2.70 -18.24
N THR A 153 -3.33 -3.10 -17.11
CA THR A 153 -2.80 -4.21 -16.30
C THR A 153 -2.62 -5.48 -17.13
N LYS A 154 -3.57 -5.80 -18.03
CA LYS A 154 -3.49 -6.98 -18.93
C LYS A 154 -2.43 -6.88 -20.04
N GLN A 155 -1.92 -5.69 -20.33
CA GLN A 155 -0.88 -5.49 -21.34
C GLN A 155 0.53 -5.56 -20.75
N GLU A 156 0.64 -5.40 -19.45
CA GLU A 156 1.90 -5.40 -18.74
C GLU A 156 2.39 -6.81 -18.42
N ASN A 157 3.70 -6.94 -18.26
CA ASN A 157 4.33 -8.21 -17.90
C ASN A 157 4.64 -8.24 -16.41
N TRP A 158 3.87 -9.03 -15.68
CA TRP A 158 4.04 -9.26 -14.25
C TRP A 158 4.65 -10.63 -13.91
N GLU A 159 5.10 -11.41 -14.90
CA GLU A 159 5.68 -12.75 -14.70
C GLU A 159 6.89 -12.77 -13.75
N PRO A 160 7.22 -13.91 -13.12
CA PRO A 160 8.39 -14.05 -12.27
C PRO A 160 9.71 -13.65 -12.96
N LEU A 161 10.59 -12.99 -12.21
CA LEU A 161 11.90 -12.59 -12.71
C LEU A 161 12.92 -13.74 -12.69
N SER A 162 13.75 -13.74 -13.73
CA SER A 162 15.01 -14.48 -13.69
C SER A 162 15.90 -13.92 -12.58
N LYS A 163 16.71 -14.78 -11.94
CA LYS A 163 17.54 -14.40 -10.79
C LYS A 163 18.43 -13.17 -11.05
N TYR A 164 18.96 -13.03 -12.27
CA TYR A 164 19.85 -11.92 -12.63
C TYR A 164 19.11 -10.58 -12.82
N GLN A 165 17.79 -10.59 -12.99
CA GLN A 165 16.97 -9.39 -13.15
C GLN A 165 16.47 -8.84 -11.81
N ARG A 166 16.63 -9.62 -10.74
CA ARG A 166 16.11 -9.29 -9.40
C ARG A 166 16.95 -8.19 -8.77
N THR A 167 16.25 -7.29 -8.11
CA THR A 167 16.81 -6.18 -7.35
C THR A 167 16.90 -6.59 -5.88
N ASP A 168 17.94 -6.16 -5.18
CA ASP A 168 18.05 -6.40 -3.73
C ASP A 168 16.93 -5.64 -2.97
N PRO A 169 16.30 -6.24 -1.94
CA PRO A 169 15.24 -5.60 -1.16
C PRO A 169 15.57 -4.21 -0.61
N ALA A 170 16.82 -3.97 -0.20
CA ALA A 170 17.23 -2.67 0.32
C ALA A 170 17.26 -1.62 -0.79
N GLU A 171 17.58 -1.98 -2.03
CA GLU A 171 17.50 -1.08 -3.19
C GLU A 171 16.04 -0.77 -3.54
N MET A 172 15.16 -1.78 -3.49
CA MET A 172 13.72 -1.57 -3.74
C MET A 172 13.11 -0.59 -2.73
N ILE A 173 13.45 -0.72 -1.45
CA ILE A 173 13.04 0.24 -0.41
C ILE A 173 13.60 1.64 -0.69
N ARG A 174 14.88 1.76 -1.07
CA ARG A 174 15.48 3.07 -1.34
C ARG A 174 14.85 3.76 -2.54
N GLY A 175 14.63 3.04 -3.64
CA GLY A 175 14.02 3.64 -4.82
C GLY A 175 12.53 3.96 -4.65
N ALA A 176 11.77 3.11 -3.95
CA ALA A 176 10.38 3.44 -3.58
C ALA A 176 10.33 4.69 -2.69
N ASN A 177 11.23 4.81 -1.71
CA ASN A 177 11.32 6.03 -0.90
C ASN A 177 11.73 7.25 -1.72
N ALA A 178 12.70 7.14 -2.63
CA ALA A 178 13.09 8.24 -3.51
C ALA A 178 11.90 8.74 -4.34
N TYR A 179 11.07 7.83 -4.87
CA TYR A 179 9.85 8.21 -5.59
C TYR A 179 8.86 8.96 -4.69
N LEU A 180 8.55 8.39 -3.53
CA LEU A 180 7.56 8.96 -2.60
C LEU A 180 8.05 10.29 -1.99
N ASP A 181 9.36 10.42 -1.74
CA ASP A 181 10.00 11.68 -1.31
C ASP A 181 10.05 12.71 -2.44
N GLY A 182 10.04 12.27 -3.70
CA GLY A 182 9.95 13.09 -4.91
C GLY A 182 8.79 14.10 -4.88
N PHE A 183 7.69 13.76 -4.22
CA PHE A 183 6.53 14.64 -4.07
C PHE A 183 6.82 15.87 -3.19
N ALA A 184 7.78 15.79 -2.27
CA ALA A 184 8.22 16.89 -1.41
C ALA A 184 9.56 17.50 -1.87
N ASP A 185 10.49 16.68 -2.35
CA ASP A 185 11.83 17.05 -2.80
C ASP A 185 12.11 16.50 -4.21
N LYS A 186 12.21 17.39 -5.19
CA LYS A 186 12.35 17.01 -6.62
C LYS A 186 13.77 16.55 -6.99
N PHE A 187 14.71 16.53 -6.05
CA PHE A 187 16.10 16.14 -6.28
C PHE A 187 16.43 14.72 -5.80
N THR A 188 15.41 13.88 -5.56
CA THR A 188 15.62 12.48 -5.17
C THR A 188 16.11 11.62 -6.33
N ASP A 189 16.92 10.61 -6.02
CA ASP A 189 17.50 9.68 -7.02
C ASP A 189 16.53 8.52 -7.29
N ILE A 190 15.52 8.79 -8.11
CA ILE A 190 14.49 7.82 -8.46
C ILE A 190 15.01 6.87 -9.55
N PRO A 191 14.94 5.54 -9.39
CA PRO A 191 15.49 4.59 -10.34
C PRO A 191 14.58 4.39 -11.57
N TRP A 192 14.35 5.44 -12.35
CA TRP A 192 13.57 5.37 -13.59
C TRP A 192 14.17 4.37 -14.59
N GLY A 193 13.30 3.62 -15.28
CA GLY A 193 13.66 2.72 -16.37
C GLY A 193 12.94 3.07 -17.67
N THR A 194 13.28 2.34 -18.74
CA THR A 194 12.75 2.55 -20.10
C THR A 194 12.65 1.20 -20.85
N PRO A 195 11.47 0.72 -21.27
CA PRO A 195 10.17 1.37 -21.08
C PRO A 195 9.74 1.38 -19.60
N CYS A 196 8.98 2.41 -19.23
CA CYS A 196 8.29 2.52 -17.95
C CYS A 196 6.95 3.25 -18.10
N ALA A 197 5.92 2.80 -17.40
CA ALA A 197 4.62 3.46 -17.34
C ALA A 197 4.07 3.57 -15.92
N ARG A 198 3.30 4.63 -15.67
CA ARG A 198 2.45 4.76 -14.48
C ARG A 198 1.01 4.44 -14.85
N LEU A 199 0.34 3.66 -14.02
CA LEU A 199 -1.09 3.39 -14.02
C LEU A 199 -1.68 3.94 -12.73
N GLU A 200 -2.23 5.15 -12.79
CA GLU A 200 -2.74 5.89 -11.64
C GLU A 200 -4.27 5.93 -11.73
N GLY A 201 -4.98 5.15 -10.90
CA GLY A 201 -6.46 5.05 -10.88
C GLY A 201 -7.13 4.49 -12.15
N GLY A 202 -6.49 4.62 -13.30
CA GLY A 202 -7.01 4.32 -14.64
C GLY A 202 -6.30 5.14 -15.71
N ALA A 203 -5.72 6.29 -15.35
CA ALA A 203 -4.84 7.06 -16.22
C ALA A 203 -3.54 6.29 -16.48
N TYR A 204 -3.12 6.21 -17.74
CA TYR A 204 -1.93 5.49 -18.14
C TYR A 204 -0.98 6.38 -18.92
N THR A 205 0.31 6.35 -18.60
CA THR A 205 1.29 7.28 -19.18
C THR A 205 1.89 6.79 -20.50
N ASN A 206 1.81 5.49 -20.80
CA ASN A 206 2.32 4.90 -22.04
C ASN A 206 1.22 4.29 -22.92
N ARG A 207 0.16 5.07 -23.21
CA ARG A 207 -1.02 4.59 -23.94
C ARG A 207 -0.72 4.09 -25.35
N ASP A 208 0.29 4.66 -26.00
CA ASP A 208 0.66 4.34 -27.38
C ASP A 208 1.65 3.17 -27.47
N GLY A 209 2.08 2.62 -26.33
CA GLY A 209 3.01 1.48 -26.27
C GLY A 209 4.41 1.82 -26.76
N ASP A 210 4.88 3.04 -26.52
CA ASP A 210 6.22 3.50 -26.88
C ASP A 210 7.27 2.69 -26.10
N PRO A 211 8.19 1.97 -26.76
CA PRO A 211 9.27 1.25 -26.09
C PRO A 211 10.27 2.17 -25.38
N GLU A 212 10.31 3.45 -25.74
CA GLU A 212 11.16 4.47 -25.12
C GLU A 212 10.43 5.30 -24.06
N ALA A 213 9.18 4.96 -23.72
CA ALA A 213 8.42 5.65 -22.69
C ALA A 213 9.16 5.66 -21.34
N SER A 214 9.10 6.81 -20.66
CA SER A 214 9.62 6.97 -19.32
C SER A 214 8.49 7.19 -18.33
N CYS A 215 8.69 6.74 -17.09
CA CYS A 215 7.85 7.15 -15.97
C CYS A 215 8.20 8.54 -15.45
N GLU A 216 9.29 9.17 -15.92
CA GLU A 216 9.72 10.52 -15.53
C GLU A 216 8.99 11.59 -16.34
N ILE A 217 7.66 11.66 -16.19
CA ILE A 217 6.81 12.61 -16.92
C ILE A 217 6.40 13.84 -16.09
N GLY A 218 7.01 14.00 -14.91
CA GLY A 218 6.66 15.04 -13.94
C GLY A 218 6.02 14.48 -12.67
N MET A 219 5.92 15.35 -11.67
CA MET A 219 5.23 15.11 -10.40
C MET A 219 4.47 16.40 -10.07
N PRO A 220 3.33 16.32 -9.35
CA PRO A 220 2.54 17.50 -9.04
C PRO A 220 3.39 18.63 -8.42
N PRO A 221 3.14 19.89 -8.82
CA PRO A 221 3.88 21.03 -8.28
C PRO A 221 3.61 21.19 -6.78
N GLY A 222 4.58 21.78 -6.08
CA GLY A 222 4.51 22.02 -4.65
C GLY A 222 5.18 20.93 -3.81
N VAL A 223 4.89 20.95 -2.51
CA VAL A 223 5.46 20.05 -1.50
C VAL A 223 4.33 19.20 -0.94
N LEU A 224 4.33 17.92 -1.29
CA LEU A 224 3.39 16.93 -0.81
C LEU A 224 4.15 15.82 -0.08
N TYR A 225 3.83 15.61 1.19
CA TYR A 225 4.47 14.57 1.98
C TYR A 225 3.70 13.26 1.84
N ILE A 226 4.40 12.18 1.49
CA ILE A 226 3.87 10.83 1.52
C ILE A 226 4.44 10.10 2.73
N VAL A 227 3.62 9.86 3.74
CA VAL A 227 4.06 9.40 5.07
C VAL A 227 3.42 8.06 5.45
N ASN A 228 3.68 7.57 6.67
CA ASN A 228 3.10 6.33 7.20
C ASN A 228 3.31 5.10 6.28
N ARG A 229 4.50 5.02 5.66
CA ARG A 229 4.86 4.00 4.67
C ARG A 229 4.99 2.64 5.33
N ASP A 230 4.18 1.69 4.88
CA ASP A 230 4.30 0.28 5.23
C ASP A 230 4.59 -0.57 3.99
N TYR A 231 5.61 -1.41 4.05
CA TYR A 231 6.17 -2.09 2.89
C TYR A 231 5.78 -3.57 2.83
N LEU A 232 5.64 -4.06 1.61
CA LEU A 232 5.63 -5.47 1.20
C LEU A 232 6.60 -5.63 0.04
N ILE A 233 7.44 -6.68 0.08
CA ILE A 233 8.41 -6.96 -0.99
C ILE A 233 8.28 -8.41 -1.45
N ASP A 234 8.06 -8.62 -2.75
CA ASP A 234 8.16 -9.92 -3.41
C ASP A 234 9.36 -9.93 -4.36
N GLU A 235 10.48 -10.49 -3.91
CA GLU A 235 11.75 -10.52 -4.65
C GLU A 235 11.67 -11.34 -5.94
N GLU A 236 10.83 -12.38 -5.96
CA GLU A 236 10.66 -13.23 -7.14
C GLU A 236 9.95 -12.47 -8.25
N MET A 237 8.98 -11.65 -7.87
CA MET A 237 8.26 -10.77 -8.76
C MET A 237 8.98 -9.42 -8.91
N GLY A 238 10.07 -9.14 -8.20
CA GLY A 238 10.70 -7.81 -8.20
C GLY A 238 9.71 -6.69 -7.88
N VAL A 239 8.77 -6.92 -6.97
CA VAL A 239 7.73 -5.96 -6.61
C VAL A 239 7.95 -5.44 -5.20
N ILE A 240 7.78 -4.13 -5.04
CA ILE A 240 7.53 -3.52 -3.74
C ILE A 240 6.19 -2.79 -3.79
N ASN A 241 5.31 -3.12 -2.86
CA ASN A 241 4.08 -2.38 -2.62
C ASN A 241 4.24 -1.56 -1.33
N VAL A 242 3.74 -0.33 -1.34
CA VAL A 242 3.75 0.59 -0.21
C VAL A 242 2.32 1.03 0.05
N PHE A 243 1.84 0.84 1.28
CA PHE A 243 0.65 1.54 1.78
C PHE A 243 1.15 2.80 2.49
N CYS A 244 0.56 3.95 2.20
CA CYS A 244 1.00 5.24 2.72
C CYS A 244 -0.14 6.25 2.80
N ARG A 245 0.10 7.38 3.49
CA ARG A 245 -0.83 8.51 3.48
C ARG A 245 -0.34 9.62 2.56
N PHE A 246 -1.19 10.02 1.63
CA PHE A 246 -0.94 11.07 0.65
C PHE A 246 -1.31 12.44 1.20
N GLY A 247 -0.34 13.35 1.35
CA GLY A 247 -0.57 14.70 1.86
C GLY A 247 -0.32 14.88 3.37
N GLY A 248 0.48 14.01 3.99
CA GLY A 248 0.82 14.07 5.42
C GLY A 248 0.04 13.07 6.29
N SER A 249 0.18 13.16 7.61
CA SER A 249 -0.36 12.14 8.54
C SER A 249 -1.89 12.11 8.60
N ASP A 250 -2.53 13.25 8.32
CA ASP A 250 -3.99 13.37 8.15
C ASP A 250 -4.38 13.28 6.66
N GLY A 251 -3.43 12.88 5.81
CA GLY A 251 -3.58 12.71 4.38
C GLY A 251 -4.41 11.48 4.01
N GLY A 252 -4.76 11.42 2.73
CA GLY A 252 -5.66 10.39 2.20
C GLY A 252 -5.01 9.00 2.08
N PRO A 253 -5.82 7.93 2.09
CA PRO A 253 -5.35 6.57 1.89
C PRO A 253 -4.75 6.38 0.50
N ASP A 254 -3.55 5.81 0.44
CA ASP A 254 -2.82 5.66 -0.80
C ASP A 254 -1.99 4.37 -0.83
N SER A 255 -1.84 3.80 -2.02
CA SER A 255 -0.93 2.69 -2.27
C SER A 255 -0.18 2.88 -3.56
N HIS A 256 1.12 2.57 -3.51
CA HIS A 256 2.00 2.54 -4.67
C HIS A 256 2.64 1.15 -4.81
N THR A 257 2.47 0.53 -5.97
CA THR A 257 3.15 -0.73 -6.35
C THR A 257 4.18 -0.44 -7.43
N PHE A 258 5.44 -0.74 -7.14
CA PHE A 258 6.54 -0.57 -8.09
C PHE A 258 7.06 -1.92 -8.54
N ARG A 259 7.09 -2.13 -9.87
CA ARG A 259 7.76 -3.26 -10.50
C ARG A 259 9.18 -2.88 -10.88
N TYR A 260 10.14 -3.60 -10.34
CA TYR A 260 11.55 -3.52 -10.68
C TYR A 260 11.93 -4.58 -11.72
N VAL A 261 12.77 -4.19 -12.67
CA VAL A 261 13.53 -5.10 -13.55
C VAL A 261 14.92 -4.51 -13.74
N ASP A 262 15.96 -5.28 -13.45
CA ASP A 262 17.36 -4.86 -13.54
C ASP A 262 17.65 -3.58 -12.73
N GLY A 263 17.09 -3.48 -11.52
CA GLY A 263 17.31 -2.33 -10.64
C GLY A 263 16.51 -1.07 -10.98
N LYS A 264 15.67 -1.09 -12.03
CA LYS A 264 14.89 0.07 -12.50
C LYS A 264 13.39 -0.17 -12.48
N PHE A 265 12.60 0.89 -12.28
CA PHE A 265 11.15 0.85 -12.41
C PHE A 265 10.71 0.57 -13.84
N ARG A 266 9.66 -0.24 -13.99
CA ARG A 266 9.02 -0.59 -15.26
C ARG A 266 7.51 -0.37 -15.25
N GLN A 267 6.85 -0.68 -14.14
CA GLN A 267 5.44 -0.42 -13.92
C GLN A 267 5.28 0.22 -12.56
N ILE A 268 4.41 1.22 -12.48
CA ILE A 268 4.02 1.88 -11.23
C ILE A 268 2.50 1.90 -11.19
N HIS A 269 1.88 1.11 -10.31
CA HIS A 269 0.44 1.20 -10.06
C HIS A 269 0.19 2.07 -8.83
N THR A 270 -0.84 2.91 -8.90
CA THR A 270 -1.28 3.72 -7.76
C THR A 270 -2.77 3.58 -7.53
N LEU A 271 -3.14 3.36 -6.26
CA LEU A 271 -4.51 3.35 -5.75
C LEU A 271 -4.65 4.44 -4.68
N THR A 272 -5.25 5.57 -5.03
CA THR A 272 -5.41 6.71 -4.12
C THR A 272 -6.89 6.98 -3.88
N ALA A 273 -7.39 6.65 -2.68
CA ALA A 273 -8.80 6.80 -2.31
C ALA A 273 -9.08 8.23 -1.80
N ILE A 274 -8.87 9.20 -2.69
CA ILE A 274 -9.17 10.62 -2.47
C ILE A 274 -9.93 11.20 -3.66
N PRO A 275 -10.80 12.21 -3.46
CA PRO A 275 -11.47 12.87 -4.56
C PRO A 275 -10.48 13.45 -5.60
N GLY A 276 -10.75 13.23 -6.89
CA GLY A 276 -9.87 13.72 -7.95
C GLY A 276 -10.49 13.77 -9.34
N PRO A 277 -9.74 14.26 -10.34
CA PRO A 277 -10.14 14.15 -11.75
C PRO A 277 -10.22 12.67 -12.16
N GLN A 278 -10.95 12.35 -13.21
CA GLN A 278 -11.18 10.98 -13.66
C GLN A 278 -10.41 10.67 -14.96
N ALA A 279 -10.21 9.39 -15.26
CA ALA A 279 -9.67 8.92 -16.53
C ALA A 279 -10.78 8.43 -17.48
N ASP A 280 -10.55 8.49 -18.78
CA ASP A 280 -11.41 7.85 -19.79
C ASP A 280 -11.01 6.37 -20.02
N ASP A 281 -11.80 5.65 -20.81
CA ASP A 281 -11.55 4.21 -21.10
C ASP A 281 -10.26 3.96 -21.91
N ASN A 282 -9.65 5.02 -22.45
CA ASN A 282 -8.35 4.97 -23.09
C ASN A 282 -7.21 5.29 -22.10
N GLY A 283 -7.51 5.57 -20.83
CA GLY A 283 -6.54 5.97 -19.80
C GLY A 283 -5.96 7.37 -20.02
N ALA A 284 -6.64 8.22 -20.80
CA ALA A 284 -6.35 9.64 -20.86
C ALA A 284 -7.21 10.39 -19.82
N MET A 285 -6.92 11.67 -19.60
CA MET A 285 -7.73 12.51 -18.72
C MET A 285 -9.15 12.69 -19.26
N ALA A 286 -10.16 12.36 -18.46
CA ALA A 286 -11.55 12.49 -18.85
C ALA A 286 -11.93 13.96 -19.08
N GLY A 287 -12.78 14.22 -20.08
CA GLY A 287 -13.30 15.55 -20.37
C GLY A 287 -12.26 16.59 -20.80
N GLY A 288 -11.05 16.16 -21.17
CA GLY A 288 -9.94 17.06 -21.51
C GLY A 288 -9.37 17.81 -20.31
N ALA A 289 -9.58 17.30 -19.09
CA ALA A 289 -8.95 17.84 -17.90
C ALA A 289 -7.42 17.89 -18.06
N PRO A 290 -6.73 18.93 -17.56
CA PRO A 290 -5.27 18.95 -17.56
C PRO A 290 -4.73 17.78 -16.75
N ASP A 291 -3.63 17.19 -17.23
CA ASP A 291 -2.91 16.17 -16.48
C ASP A 291 -2.33 16.80 -15.19
N PRO A 292 -2.74 16.32 -14.00
CA PRO A 292 -2.27 16.89 -12.73
C PRO A 292 -0.79 16.66 -12.46
N ASN A 293 -0.15 15.73 -13.18
CA ASN A 293 1.27 15.41 -13.07
C ASN A 293 2.12 16.21 -14.09
N ALA A 294 1.51 16.84 -15.09
CA ALA A 294 2.22 17.61 -16.10
C ALA A 294 2.80 18.89 -15.48
N THR A 295 4.13 18.99 -15.54
CA THR A 295 4.90 20.20 -15.17
C THR A 295 5.45 20.90 -16.40
#